data_AF-A0A4S8VS81-F1
#
_entry.id   AF-A0A4S8VS81-F1
#
_cell.length_a   1.000
_cell.length_b   1.000
_cell.length_c   1.000
_cell.angle_alpha   90.00
_cell.angle_beta   90.00
_cell.angle_gamma   90.00
#
_symmetry.space_group_name_H-M   'P 1'
#
loop_
_entity.id
_entity.type
_entity.pdbx_description
1 polymer ?
#
loop_
_entity_poly.entity_id
_entity_poly.type
_entity_poly.pdbx_seq_one_letter_code
_entity_poly.pdbx_strand_id
1 'polypeptide(L)'
;MAPSVLEITPLPEQTPPREPSPAEVEDGYYQPIPSRRWYSLILDILDPMTLRQRSSHAHPHHIFTDERPRTSLSAKKEQYVVTETPIPEPGPTPTLEKRHRVIAVIRLACILVPVTVLCLFGILHIVSFALNGHALLLQDDLDFLPDWGHPGKIGAGLAHYPTDATRDVMPIPVHSHNDYWRRIPLYEALHYGCTGVEADVWHVGDDLFVGHSTSALTPNRTFRSLYVDPLIALLDKQNPLTAFADTKNHGVFDEEPDQTLVLLVDLKTDGPTTFQKVQEQLEGLRSKGYLTYFNGTHTVPGAITVVGTGNTPFDLLTANTTYRDIFYDAPLGMLYEPSPITLTDLNVDPSLSNLAEIDDYHPSSAGQGKTGLPADTPASAFNATTSYYASLNFKRSVGRVWRGKLSERQMKIIRGQIRGAKKAGLKARYWNTPKWPVSLRNHIWHVLVEEGVGMLNADDLEGAAIEDWRRWKHEWYV
;
A
#
# COMPACT_ATOMS: atom_id res chain seq x y z
N MET A 1 -66.82 48.17 25.57
CA MET A 1 -66.74 47.52 24.25
C MET A 1 -65.60 48.17 23.47
N ALA A 2 -64.55 47.40 23.19
CA ALA A 2 -63.63 47.60 22.08
C ALA A 2 -63.07 46.19 21.74
N PRO A 3 -62.99 45.80 20.45
CA PRO A 3 -62.92 44.40 20.05
C PRO A 3 -61.49 43.87 19.94
N SER A 4 -61.32 42.59 20.30
CA SER A 4 -60.10 41.80 20.09
C SER A 4 -59.95 41.40 18.62
N VAL A 5 -58.78 41.68 18.03
CA VAL A 5 -58.41 41.21 16.68
C VAL A 5 -57.76 39.84 16.82
N LEU A 6 -58.37 38.82 16.19
CA LEU A 6 -57.81 37.48 16.03
C LEU A 6 -56.97 37.46 14.75
N GLU A 7 -55.67 37.22 14.89
CA GLU A 7 -54.75 37.01 13.76
C GLU A 7 -54.56 35.50 13.60
N ILE A 8 -55.04 34.94 12.49
CA ILE A 8 -54.93 33.52 12.15
C ILE A 8 -53.77 33.35 11.17
N THR A 9 -52.68 32.74 11.61
CA THR A 9 -51.58 32.26 10.76
C THR A 9 -51.80 30.77 10.44
N PRO A 10 -51.73 30.35 9.17
CA PRO A 10 -51.88 28.93 8.79
C PRO A 10 -50.63 28.11 9.14
N LEU A 11 -50.83 26.89 9.64
CA LEU A 11 -49.78 25.90 9.90
C LEU A 11 -49.12 25.43 8.59
N PRO A 12 -47.80 25.13 8.60
CA PRO A 12 -47.12 24.54 7.44
C PRO A 12 -47.57 23.09 7.22
N GLU A 13 -47.75 22.77 5.95
CA GLU A 13 -48.21 21.49 5.39
C GLU A 13 -47.25 20.34 5.77
N GLN A 14 -47.76 19.30 6.43
CA GLN A 14 -47.00 18.09 6.75
C GLN A 14 -46.89 17.21 5.51
N THR A 15 -45.69 17.08 4.96
CA THR A 15 -45.39 16.07 3.93
C THR A 15 -45.45 14.66 4.54
N PRO A 16 -46.12 13.69 3.89
CA PRO A 16 -46.16 12.32 4.39
C PRO A 16 -44.77 11.66 4.32
N PRO A 17 -44.48 10.71 5.22
CA PRO A 17 -43.16 10.06 5.27
C PRO A 17 -42.90 9.29 3.98
N ARG A 18 -41.68 9.47 3.46
CA ARG A 18 -41.16 8.80 2.26
C ARG A 18 -41.11 7.30 2.48
N GLU A 19 -41.70 6.52 1.57
CA GLU A 19 -41.48 5.07 1.52
C GLU A 19 -40.01 4.78 1.14
N PRO A 20 -39.34 3.87 1.86
CA PRO A 20 -37.95 3.55 1.62
C PRO A 20 -37.77 2.92 0.23
N SER A 21 -36.68 3.28 -0.44
CA SER A 21 -36.34 2.72 -1.74
C SER A 21 -35.90 1.25 -1.57
N PRO A 22 -36.01 0.41 -2.62
CA PRO A 22 -35.56 -0.99 -2.57
C PRO A 22 -34.09 -1.19 -2.12
N ALA A 23 -33.24 -0.16 -2.26
CA ALA A 23 -31.86 -0.17 -1.77
C ALA A 23 -31.73 -0.06 -0.24
N GLU A 24 -32.73 0.49 0.45
CA GLU A 24 -32.75 0.63 1.92
C GLU A 24 -33.27 -0.64 2.62
N VAL A 25 -33.81 -1.61 1.86
CA VAL A 25 -34.34 -2.89 2.37
C VAL A 25 -33.29 -4.02 2.30
N GLU A 26 -32.24 -3.87 1.49
CA GLU A 26 -31.13 -4.85 1.39
C GLU A 26 -30.04 -4.71 2.47
N ASP A 27 -29.98 -3.57 3.19
CA ASP A 27 -29.00 -3.32 4.27
C ASP A 27 -29.38 -3.92 5.64
N GLY A 28 -30.37 -4.81 5.68
CA GLY A 28 -30.87 -5.47 6.89
C GLY A 28 -29.92 -6.49 7.55
N TYR A 29 -28.72 -6.71 7.02
CA TYR A 29 -27.71 -7.58 7.63
C TYR A 29 -26.64 -6.75 8.36
N TYR A 30 -27.08 -6.11 9.45
CA TYR A 30 -26.22 -5.45 10.42
C TYR A 30 -25.32 -6.48 11.14
N GLN A 31 -24.00 -6.36 10.96
CA GLN A 31 -23.01 -6.86 11.91
C GLN A 31 -23.07 -5.97 13.18
N PRO A 32 -23.05 -6.52 14.41
CA PRO A 32 -23.24 -5.72 15.60
C PRO A 32 -22.09 -4.72 15.84
N ILE A 33 -22.48 -3.48 16.13
CA ILE A 33 -21.63 -2.37 16.58
C ILE A 33 -20.88 -2.80 17.85
N PRO A 34 -19.55 -2.68 17.95
CA PRO A 34 -18.85 -2.94 19.20
C PRO A 34 -19.07 -1.79 20.18
N SER A 35 -19.55 -2.12 21.38
CA SER A 35 -19.70 -1.18 22.50
C SER A 35 -18.36 -0.57 22.95
N ARG A 36 -18.39 0.57 23.65
CA ARG A 36 -17.25 1.34 24.21
C ARG A 36 -16.22 0.54 25.05
N ARG A 37 -16.44 -0.75 25.29
CA ARG A 37 -15.59 -1.64 26.10
C ARG A 37 -14.36 -2.20 25.37
N TRP A 38 -14.25 -2.01 24.05
CA TRP A 38 -13.14 -2.55 23.24
C TRP A 38 -11.86 -1.72 23.28
N TYR A 39 -11.94 -0.40 23.48
CA TYR A 39 -10.77 0.48 23.48
C TYR A 39 -9.85 0.24 24.68
N SER A 40 -10.44 0.00 25.85
CA SER A 40 -9.71 -0.37 27.06
C SER A 40 -9.10 -1.76 26.95
N LEU A 41 -9.76 -2.68 26.24
CA LEU A 41 -9.28 -4.05 26.10
C LEU A 41 -8.04 -4.16 25.21
N ILE A 42 -7.90 -3.35 24.16
CA ILE A 42 -6.69 -3.38 23.29
C ILE A 42 -5.47 -2.79 24.02
N LEU A 43 -5.65 -1.76 24.86
CA LEU A 43 -4.52 -1.19 25.60
C LEU A 43 -4.08 -2.06 26.80
N ASP A 44 -5.04 -2.75 27.42
CA ASP A 44 -4.79 -3.74 28.50
C ASP A 44 -4.39 -5.13 27.96
N ILE A 45 -4.61 -5.41 26.67
CA ILE A 45 -4.28 -6.66 25.95
C ILE A 45 -3.59 -6.30 24.62
N LEU A 46 -2.46 -5.58 24.68
CA LEU A 46 -1.50 -5.68 23.58
C LEU A 46 -0.69 -6.95 23.83
N ASP A 47 -1.29 -8.11 23.55
CA ASP A 47 -0.49 -9.30 23.31
C ASP A 47 0.47 -8.99 22.15
N PRO A 48 1.72 -9.49 22.17
CA PRO A 48 2.64 -9.30 21.05
C PRO A 48 1.93 -9.68 19.77
N MET A 49 2.06 -8.85 18.73
CA MET A 49 1.53 -9.15 17.41
C MET A 49 2.29 -10.35 16.82
N THR A 50 2.00 -11.57 17.27
CA THR A 50 2.86 -12.73 17.04
C THR A 50 2.80 -13.27 15.60
N LEU A 51 4.00 -13.57 15.10
CA LEU A 51 4.43 -14.63 14.18
C LEU A 51 3.68 -14.82 12.86
N ARG A 52 4.29 -14.28 11.79
CA ARG A 52 4.25 -14.90 10.46
C ARG A 52 5.68 -15.32 10.07
N GLN A 53 5.92 -16.63 9.98
CA GLN A 53 7.17 -17.16 9.46
C GLN A 53 7.24 -16.85 7.95
N ARG A 54 8.18 -15.98 7.53
CA ARG A 54 8.43 -15.74 6.11
C ARG A 54 8.98 -17.03 5.48
N SER A 55 8.24 -17.57 4.50
CA SER A 55 8.74 -18.64 3.64
C SER A 55 10.00 -18.15 2.91
N SER A 56 11.15 -18.78 3.18
CA SER A 56 12.45 -18.53 2.54
C SER A 56 12.57 -19.14 1.13
N HIS A 57 11.49 -19.18 0.36
CA HIS A 57 11.53 -19.71 -1.01
C HIS A 57 11.91 -18.61 -2.00
N ALA A 58 13.21 -18.56 -2.33
CA ALA A 58 13.71 -17.83 -3.48
C ALA A 58 12.95 -18.28 -4.76
N HIS A 59 12.36 -17.34 -5.48
CA HIS A 59 11.85 -17.61 -6.83
C HIS A 59 13.04 -17.91 -7.77
N PRO A 60 12.96 -18.95 -8.61
CA PRO A 60 14.03 -19.28 -9.53
C PRO A 60 14.19 -18.18 -10.59
N HIS A 61 15.42 -17.68 -10.74
CA HIS A 61 15.83 -16.77 -11.81
C HIS A 61 15.59 -17.43 -13.18
N HIS A 62 14.66 -16.89 -13.97
CA HIS A 62 14.55 -17.21 -15.38
C HIS A 62 15.54 -16.34 -16.18
N ILE A 63 16.70 -16.93 -16.51
CA ILE A 63 17.62 -16.38 -17.50
C ILE A 63 16.99 -16.59 -18.88
N PHE A 64 16.62 -15.49 -19.55
CA PHE A 64 16.13 -15.51 -20.92
C PHE A 64 17.33 -15.49 -21.87
N THR A 65 17.79 -16.66 -22.31
CA THR A 65 18.80 -16.76 -23.39
C THR A 65 18.07 -16.74 -24.73
N ASP A 66 18.13 -15.61 -25.42
CA ASP A 66 17.66 -15.44 -26.80
C ASP A 66 18.77 -15.88 -27.77
N GLU A 67 18.80 -17.16 -28.13
CA GLU A 67 19.62 -17.65 -29.23
C GLU A 67 18.72 -18.10 -30.39
N ARG A 68 18.42 -17.17 -31.30
CA ARG A 68 18.09 -17.51 -32.69
C ARG A 68 19.21 -17.06 -33.60
N PRO A 69 19.92 -17.96 -34.29
CA PRO A 69 20.85 -17.58 -35.33
C PRO A 69 20.07 -17.05 -36.54
N ARG A 70 20.37 -15.82 -36.97
CA ARG A 70 20.11 -15.36 -38.33
C ARG A 70 21.12 -16.01 -39.26
N THR A 71 20.66 -16.79 -40.24
CA THR A 71 21.46 -17.12 -41.42
C THR A 71 20.66 -16.87 -42.69
N SER A 72 21.14 -15.89 -43.45
CA SER A 72 20.84 -15.68 -44.86
C SER A 72 21.49 -16.79 -45.68
N LEU A 73 20.75 -17.48 -46.55
CA LEU A 73 21.36 -18.33 -47.57
C LEU A 73 20.74 -18.12 -48.95
N SER A 74 21.67 -17.87 -49.86
CA SER A 74 21.55 -17.60 -51.29
C SER A 74 20.91 -18.75 -52.06
N ALA A 75 20.12 -18.40 -53.07
CA ALA A 75 19.48 -19.32 -53.98
C ALA A 75 20.51 -20.05 -54.85
N LYS A 76 20.60 -21.38 -54.70
CA LYS A 76 21.29 -22.27 -55.65
C LYS A 76 20.25 -23.20 -56.27
N LYS A 77 20.12 -23.10 -57.59
CA LYS A 77 19.16 -23.84 -58.41
C LYS A 77 19.72 -25.24 -58.67
N GLU A 78 19.30 -26.24 -57.91
CA GLU A 78 19.61 -27.65 -58.19
C GLU A 78 18.51 -28.26 -59.08
N GLN A 79 18.92 -28.80 -60.22
CA GLN A 79 18.09 -29.61 -61.10
C GLN A 79 17.98 -31.01 -60.51
N TYR A 80 16.75 -31.46 -60.23
CA TYR A 80 16.46 -32.84 -59.87
C TYR A 80 15.95 -33.62 -61.09
N VAL A 81 16.56 -34.78 -61.32
CA VAL A 81 16.09 -35.80 -62.27
C VAL A 81 14.95 -36.56 -61.59
N VAL A 82 13.75 -36.51 -62.18
CA VAL A 82 12.59 -37.27 -61.70
C VAL A 82 12.80 -38.74 -62.06
N THR A 83 12.98 -39.59 -61.05
CA THR A 83 12.92 -41.04 -61.19
C THR A 83 11.67 -41.51 -60.46
N GLU A 84 10.65 -41.96 -61.19
CA GLU A 84 9.44 -42.52 -60.58
C GLU A 84 9.76 -43.86 -59.92
N THR A 85 9.66 -43.90 -58.59
CA THR A 85 9.66 -45.15 -57.81
C THR A 85 8.22 -45.48 -57.43
N PRO A 86 7.74 -46.73 -57.58
CA PRO A 86 6.39 -47.10 -57.18
C PRO A 86 6.23 -46.96 -55.66
N ILE A 87 5.23 -46.18 -55.26
CA ILE A 87 4.84 -45.99 -53.86
C ILE A 87 4.27 -47.33 -53.35
N PRO A 88 4.77 -47.89 -52.23
CA PRO A 88 4.13 -49.03 -51.58
C PRO A 88 2.75 -48.62 -51.09
N GLU A 89 1.73 -49.45 -51.32
CA GLU A 89 0.36 -49.17 -50.88
C GLU A 89 0.32 -48.78 -49.38
N PRO A 90 -0.43 -47.74 -49.01
CA PRO A 90 -0.59 -47.37 -47.62
C PRO A 90 -1.31 -48.51 -46.89
N GLY A 91 -0.63 -49.13 -45.92
CA GLY A 91 -1.26 -50.02 -44.94
C GLY A 91 -2.48 -49.34 -44.30
N PRO A 92 -3.44 -50.12 -43.77
CA PRO A 92 -4.75 -49.60 -43.37
C PRO A 92 -4.61 -48.42 -42.41
N THR A 93 -4.97 -47.24 -42.90
CA THR A 93 -5.02 -46.03 -42.08
C THR A 93 -6.11 -46.21 -41.02
N PRO A 94 -5.84 -45.94 -39.73
CA PRO A 94 -6.87 -46.02 -38.72
C PRO A 94 -7.99 -45.06 -39.11
N THR A 95 -9.21 -45.60 -39.23
CA THR A 95 -10.41 -44.85 -39.62
C THR A 95 -10.50 -43.56 -38.79
N LEU A 96 -10.98 -42.47 -39.40
CA LEU A 96 -11.16 -41.16 -38.75
C LEU A 96 -11.89 -41.27 -37.40
N GLU A 97 -12.80 -42.24 -37.28
CA GLU A 97 -13.48 -42.61 -36.04
C GLU A 97 -12.54 -43.09 -34.92
N LYS A 98 -11.54 -43.93 -35.23
CA LYS A 98 -10.55 -44.40 -34.23
C LYS A 98 -9.72 -43.24 -33.68
N ARG A 99 -9.32 -42.29 -34.54
CA ARG A 99 -8.57 -41.08 -34.11
C ARG A 99 -9.42 -40.18 -33.21
N HIS A 100 -10.68 -39.95 -33.55
CA HIS A 100 -11.60 -39.17 -32.71
C HIS A 100 -11.86 -39.83 -31.35
N ARG A 101 -12.00 -41.16 -31.30
CA ARG A 101 -12.15 -41.89 -30.03
C ARG A 101 -10.92 -41.78 -29.14
N VAL A 102 -9.71 -41.89 -29.70
CA VAL A 102 -8.46 -41.75 -28.93
C VAL A 102 -8.32 -40.33 -28.38
N ILE A 103 -8.61 -39.29 -29.16
CA ILE A 103 -8.58 -37.89 -28.69
C ILE A 103 -9.63 -37.66 -27.60
N ALA A 104 -10.83 -38.23 -27.73
CA ALA A 104 -11.88 -38.13 -26.70
C ALA A 104 -11.46 -38.81 -25.39
N VAL A 105 -10.83 -39.99 -25.46
CA VAL A 105 -10.30 -40.70 -24.28
C VAL A 105 -9.17 -39.89 -23.61
N ILE A 106 -8.26 -39.31 -24.38
CA ILE A 106 -7.20 -38.45 -23.83
C ILE A 106 -7.79 -37.21 -23.15
N ARG A 107 -8.75 -36.53 -23.78
CA ARG A 107 -9.44 -35.36 -23.18
C ARG A 107 -10.17 -35.74 -21.89
N LEU A 108 -10.84 -36.88 -21.88
CA LEU A 108 -11.53 -37.38 -20.69
C LEU A 108 -10.54 -37.74 -19.59
N ALA A 109 -9.40 -38.36 -19.91
CA ALA A 109 -8.34 -38.65 -18.95
C ALA A 109 -7.71 -37.36 -18.39
N CYS A 110 -7.47 -36.34 -19.23
CA CYS A 110 -6.94 -35.04 -18.81
C CYS A 110 -7.89 -34.28 -17.87
N ILE A 111 -9.19 -34.62 -17.84
CA ILE A 111 -10.18 -34.05 -16.92
C ILE A 111 -10.33 -34.94 -15.69
N LEU A 112 -10.54 -36.24 -15.88
CA LEU A 112 -10.83 -37.17 -14.80
C LEU A 112 -9.64 -37.39 -13.88
N VAL A 113 -8.40 -37.47 -14.40
CA VAL A 113 -7.22 -37.71 -13.55
C VAL A 113 -7.01 -36.56 -12.54
N PRO A 114 -6.98 -35.27 -12.93
CA PRO A 114 -6.90 -34.18 -11.96
C PRO A 114 -8.08 -34.16 -10.99
N VAL A 115 -9.31 -34.38 -11.45
CA VAL A 115 -10.50 -34.41 -10.58
C VAL A 115 -10.38 -35.53 -9.55
N THR A 116 -9.94 -36.72 -9.96
CA THR A 116 -9.78 -37.86 -9.05
C THR A 116 -8.67 -37.61 -8.04
N VAL A 117 -7.55 -37.01 -8.46
CA VAL A 117 -6.46 -36.60 -7.56
C VAL A 117 -6.97 -35.56 -6.55
N LEU A 118 -7.71 -34.54 -6.98
CA LEU A 118 -8.29 -33.52 -6.09
C LEU A 118 -9.31 -34.12 -5.11
N CYS A 119 -10.16 -35.06 -5.55
CA CYS A 119 -11.10 -35.75 -4.69
C CYS A 119 -10.39 -36.62 -3.64
N LEU A 120 -9.35 -37.37 -4.04
CA LEU A 120 -8.54 -38.16 -3.10
C LEU A 120 -7.85 -37.27 -2.08
N PHE A 121 -7.32 -36.12 -2.51
CA PHE A 121 -6.71 -35.13 -1.62
C PHE A 121 -7.73 -34.56 -0.63
N GLY A 122 -8.93 -34.20 -1.10
CA GLY A 122 -10.02 -33.73 -0.26
C GLY A 122 -10.48 -34.78 0.77
N ILE A 123 -10.58 -36.05 0.37
CA ILE A 123 -10.90 -37.16 1.29
C ILE A 123 -9.80 -37.32 2.35
N LEU A 124 -8.53 -37.24 1.95
CA LEU A 124 -7.39 -37.31 2.86
C LEU A 124 -7.48 -36.20 3.93
N HIS A 125 -7.82 -34.98 3.53
CA HIS A 125 -8.04 -33.85 4.46
C HIS A 125 -9.21 -34.07 5.42
N ILE A 126 -10.35 -34.58 4.94
CA ILE A 126 -11.51 -34.89 5.79
C ILE A 126 -11.16 -35.96 6.82
N VAL A 127 -10.45 -37.02 6.39
CA VAL A 127 -10.01 -38.10 7.28
C VAL A 127 -9.01 -37.59 8.32
N SER A 128 -8.04 -36.77 7.92
CA SER A 128 -7.10 -36.14 8.86
C SER A 128 -7.79 -35.23 9.87
N PHE A 129 -8.74 -34.41 9.42
CA PHE A 129 -9.50 -33.54 10.31
C PHE A 129 -10.35 -34.35 11.30
N ALA A 130 -10.97 -35.45 10.84
CA ALA A 130 -11.78 -36.30 11.69
C ALA A 130 -10.96 -37.10 12.73
N LEU A 131 -9.73 -37.51 12.39
CA LEU A 131 -8.87 -38.30 13.27
C LEU A 131 -8.00 -37.45 14.20
N ASN A 132 -7.48 -36.33 13.70
CA ASN A 132 -6.44 -35.55 14.36
C ASN A 132 -6.86 -34.09 14.63
N GLY A 133 -8.04 -33.64 14.21
CA GLY A 133 -8.50 -32.25 14.39
C GLY A 133 -7.84 -31.22 13.45
N HIS A 134 -6.91 -31.63 12.59
CA HIS A 134 -6.15 -30.74 11.72
C HIS A 134 -6.10 -31.22 10.27
N ALA A 135 -5.96 -30.27 9.34
CA ALA A 135 -5.75 -30.55 7.92
C ALA A 135 -4.29 -30.94 7.65
N LEU A 136 -4.06 -31.97 6.84
CA LEU A 136 -2.73 -32.58 6.56
C LEU A 136 -1.60 -31.63 6.10
N LEU A 137 -1.92 -30.45 5.58
CA LEU A 137 -0.93 -29.49 5.07
C LEU A 137 -0.77 -28.25 5.96
N LEU A 138 -1.56 -28.15 7.03
CA LEU A 138 -1.51 -27.09 8.04
C LEU A 138 -1.15 -27.75 9.36
N GLN A 139 0.09 -28.25 9.41
CA GLN A 139 0.71 -28.57 10.68
C GLN A 139 1.39 -27.29 11.15
N ASP A 140 0.59 -26.39 11.71
CA ASP A 140 1.14 -25.22 12.37
C ASP A 140 1.73 -25.71 13.69
N ASP A 141 3.03 -25.47 13.90
CA ASP A 141 3.81 -25.79 15.11
C ASP A 141 3.37 -24.94 16.33
N LEU A 142 2.11 -24.49 16.35
CA LEU A 142 1.54 -23.51 17.30
C LEU A 142 1.33 -24.08 18.71
N ASP A 143 1.57 -25.37 18.93
CA ASP A 143 1.40 -26.03 20.23
C ASP A 143 2.71 -26.17 21.03
N PHE A 144 3.79 -25.47 20.64
CA PHE A 144 5.00 -25.44 21.46
C PHE A 144 4.80 -24.58 22.72
N LEU A 145 4.56 -25.23 23.87
CA LEU A 145 4.31 -24.63 25.19
C LEU A 145 3.06 -23.71 25.20
N PRO A 146 1.85 -24.24 25.00
CA PRO A 146 0.62 -23.45 24.92
C PRO A 146 0.28 -22.73 26.23
N ASP A 147 0.86 -23.18 27.34
CA ASP A 147 0.69 -22.61 28.68
C ASP A 147 1.81 -21.59 29.04
N TRP A 148 2.78 -21.30 28.16
CA TRP A 148 3.88 -20.38 28.45
C TRP A 148 3.35 -19.00 28.83
N GLY A 149 3.85 -18.42 29.92
CA GLY A 149 3.47 -17.06 30.32
C GLY A 149 2.23 -16.96 31.21
N HIS A 150 1.37 -17.98 31.23
CA HIS A 150 0.14 -17.94 32.01
C HIS A 150 0.40 -17.97 33.53
N PRO A 151 -0.44 -17.31 34.35
CA PRO A 151 -0.31 -17.34 35.80
C PRO A 151 -0.26 -18.76 36.36
N GLY A 152 0.78 -19.08 37.15
CA GLY A 152 0.99 -20.40 37.73
C GLY A 152 1.54 -21.47 36.77
N LYS A 153 1.92 -21.09 35.55
CA LYS A 153 2.55 -21.96 34.54
C LYS A 153 4.03 -21.61 34.33
N ILE A 154 4.72 -22.43 33.54
CA ILE A 154 6.12 -22.18 33.16
C ILE A 154 6.16 -20.86 32.39
N GLY A 155 7.11 -19.99 32.75
CA GLY A 155 7.24 -18.68 32.12
C GLY A 155 6.26 -17.62 32.63
N ALA A 156 5.49 -17.87 33.71
CA ALA A 156 4.63 -16.85 34.31
C ALA A 156 5.41 -15.54 34.58
N GLY A 157 4.94 -14.43 34.01
CA GLY A 157 5.62 -13.13 34.08
C GLY A 157 6.81 -12.94 33.14
N LEU A 158 7.11 -13.94 32.29
CA LEU A 158 8.17 -13.91 31.27
C LEU A 158 7.61 -13.93 29.83
N ALA A 159 6.29 -13.96 29.67
CA ALA A 159 5.65 -13.93 28.35
C ALA A 159 5.88 -12.59 27.61
N HIS A 160 6.03 -11.52 28.39
CA HIS A 160 6.13 -10.16 27.89
C HIS A 160 7.40 -9.46 28.34
N TYR A 161 7.91 -8.58 27.49
CA TYR A 161 8.94 -7.60 27.83
C TYR A 161 8.49 -6.20 27.41
N PRO A 162 9.09 -5.11 27.94
CA PRO A 162 8.49 -3.78 27.85
C PRO A 162 8.15 -3.27 26.43
N THR A 163 8.93 -3.65 25.43
CA THR A 163 8.83 -3.17 24.03
C THR A 163 8.24 -4.21 23.06
N ASP A 164 7.68 -5.30 23.58
CA ASP A 164 7.29 -6.48 22.77
C ASP A 164 6.02 -6.32 21.93
N ALA A 165 5.34 -5.16 22.00
CA ALA A 165 4.08 -4.91 21.30
C ALA A 165 4.17 -5.14 19.78
N THR A 166 5.34 -4.88 19.19
CA THR A 166 5.64 -5.10 17.76
C THR A 166 6.86 -6.02 17.57
N ARG A 167 7.13 -6.88 18.54
CA ARG A 167 8.15 -7.93 18.42
C ARG A 167 7.90 -8.77 17.16
N ASP A 168 8.97 -9.17 16.48
CA ASP A 168 8.94 -9.99 15.26
C ASP A 168 8.28 -9.30 14.04
N VAL A 169 7.93 -8.02 14.15
CA VAL A 169 7.38 -7.23 13.05
C VAL A 169 8.49 -6.46 12.35
N MET A 170 8.92 -6.95 11.20
CA MET A 170 9.90 -6.26 10.37
C MET A 170 9.23 -5.12 9.57
N PRO A 171 9.66 -3.86 9.72
CA PRO A 171 9.12 -2.79 8.91
C PRO A 171 9.47 -2.93 7.43
N ILE A 172 8.54 -2.53 6.59
CA ILE A 172 8.64 -2.51 5.13
C ILE A 172 8.24 -1.12 4.60
N PRO A 173 8.83 -0.63 3.50
CA PRO A 173 8.55 0.66 2.89
C PRO A 173 7.20 0.65 2.14
N VAL A 174 6.13 0.31 2.85
CA VAL A 174 4.75 0.24 2.37
C VAL A 174 3.89 1.22 3.14
N HIS A 175 3.06 1.96 2.40
CA HIS A 175 2.03 2.85 2.90
C HIS A 175 0.67 2.17 2.81
N SER A 176 0.02 1.98 3.96
CA SER A 176 -1.37 1.51 4.09
C SER A 176 -2.30 2.61 3.64
N HIS A 177 -2.72 2.54 2.38
CA HIS A 177 -3.63 3.52 1.78
C HIS A 177 -5.04 3.36 2.33
N ASN A 178 -5.69 4.49 2.64
CA ASN A 178 -6.95 4.55 3.37
C ASN A 178 -6.95 3.63 4.60
N ASP A 179 -5.93 3.75 5.44
CA ASP A 179 -5.74 2.89 6.61
C ASP A 179 -6.97 2.86 7.54
N TYR A 180 -7.76 3.93 7.57
CA TYR A 180 -8.98 3.99 8.34
C TYR A 180 -10.08 3.01 7.84
N TRP A 181 -9.97 2.44 6.64
CA TRP A 181 -10.85 1.36 6.15
C TRP A 181 -10.49 -0.03 6.66
N ARG A 182 -9.32 -0.18 7.29
CA ARG A 182 -8.89 -1.45 7.89
C ARG A 182 -9.84 -1.87 9.00
N ARG A 183 -9.90 -3.18 9.25
CA ARG A 183 -10.75 -3.73 10.32
C ARG A 183 -10.29 -3.22 11.68
N ILE A 184 -8.97 -3.13 11.85
CA ILE A 184 -8.32 -2.53 13.02
C ILE A 184 -7.38 -1.43 12.50
N PRO A 185 -7.87 -0.18 12.36
CA PRO A 185 -7.06 0.95 11.91
C PRO A 185 -5.78 1.09 12.74
N LEU A 186 -4.71 1.60 12.12
CA LEU A 186 -3.34 1.64 12.61
C LEU A 186 -2.72 0.24 12.82
N TYR A 187 -3.36 -0.61 13.62
CA TYR A 187 -2.78 -1.86 14.08
C TYR A 187 -2.64 -2.92 12.98
N GLU A 188 -3.56 -3.03 12.01
CA GLU A 188 -3.35 -3.93 10.87
C GLU A 188 -2.14 -3.51 10.02
N ALA A 189 -1.96 -2.21 9.80
CA ALA A 189 -0.79 -1.70 9.09
C ALA A 189 0.52 -2.01 9.83
N LEU A 190 0.55 -1.75 11.14
CA LEU A 190 1.71 -2.08 11.97
C LEU A 190 1.98 -3.59 11.98
N HIS A 191 0.96 -4.43 12.14
CA HIS A 191 1.10 -5.88 12.10
C HIS A 191 1.78 -6.39 10.82
N TYR A 192 1.47 -5.78 9.67
CA TYR A 192 2.10 -6.12 8.38
C TYR A 192 3.44 -5.40 8.14
N GLY A 193 3.94 -4.62 9.09
CA GLY A 193 5.19 -3.87 9.00
C GLY A 193 5.10 -2.57 8.18
N CYS A 194 3.91 -2.08 7.85
CA CYS A 194 3.77 -0.88 7.02
C CYS A 194 4.33 0.35 7.75
N THR A 195 5.25 1.07 7.10
CA THR A 195 5.90 2.28 7.64
C THR A 195 5.16 3.57 7.26
N GLY A 196 3.95 3.47 6.71
CA GLY A 196 3.06 4.60 6.50
C GLY A 196 1.59 4.23 6.66
N VAL A 197 0.81 5.15 7.21
CA VAL A 197 -0.64 5.07 7.37
C VAL A 197 -1.28 6.39 6.94
N GLU A 198 -2.58 6.36 6.63
CA GLU A 198 -3.33 7.50 6.10
C GLU A 198 -4.60 7.76 6.89
N ALA A 199 -4.88 9.03 7.18
CA ALA A 199 -6.11 9.50 7.82
C ALA A 199 -6.79 10.57 6.95
N ASP A 200 -8.00 10.27 6.46
CA ASP A 200 -8.87 11.25 5.80
C ASP A 200 -9.65 12.04 6.86
N VAL A 201 -9.23 13.27 7.15
CA VAL A 201 -9.78 14.07 8.25
C VAL A 201 -10.80 15.11 7.79
N TRP A 202 -11.90 15.19 8.54
CA TRP A 202 -13.00 16.12 8.34
C TRP A 202 -13.18 16.95 9.60
N HIS A 203 -13.00 18.27 9.50
CA HIS A 203 -13.28 19.19 10.59
C HIS A 203 -14.79 19.45 10.67
N VAL A 204 -15.42 18.96 11.74
CA VAL A 204 -16.87 19.13 11.97
C VAL A 204 -17.09 19.55 13.42
N GLY A 205 -17.70 20.72 13.61
CA GLY A 205 -17.79 21.31 14.95
C GLY A 205 -16.40 21.62 15.49
N ASP A 206 -16.08 21.07 16.67
CA ASP A 206 -14.80 21.27 17.36
C ASP A 206 -13.86 20.04 17.31
N ASP A 207 -14.10 19.08 16.43
CA ASP A 207 -13.30 17.85 16.33
C ASP A 207 -12.98 17.44 14.89
N LEU A 208 -12.00 16.53 14.74
CA LEU A 208 -11.58 15.91 13.49
C LEU A 208 -12.10 14.49 13.42
N PHE A 209 -13.07 14.26 12.54
CA PHE A 209 -13.59 12.93 12.26
C PHE A 209 -12.84 12.28 11.10
N VAL A 210 -12.77 10.95 11.09
CA VAL A 210 -12.04 10.21 10.06
C VAL A 210 -12.98 9.34 9.22
N GLY A 211 -12.91 9.49 7.91
CA GLY A 211 -13.66 8.67 6.96
C GLY A 211 -13.48 9.11 5.52
N HIS A 212 -13.87 8.24 4.58
CA HIS A 212 -13.73 8.54 3.15
C HIS A 212 -14.71 9.61 2.66
N SER A 213 -15.88 9.68 3.29
CA SER A 213 -16.97 10.61 3.00
C SER A 213 -17.65 11.03 4.29
N THR A 214 -18.41 12.12 4.24
CA THR A 214 -19.21 12.61 5.36
C THR A 214 -20.22 11.58 5.88
N SER A 215 -20.73 10.69 5.02
CA SER A 215 -21.64 9.61 5.38
C SER A 215 -21.00 8.48 6.20
N ALA A 216 -19.67 8.35 6.18
CA ALA A 216 -18.94 7.34 6.95
C ALA A 216 -18.49 7.85 8.33
N LEU A 217 -18.74 9.12 8.64
CA LEU A 217 -18.33 9.73 9.90
C LEU A 217 -19.19 9.20 11.04
N THR A 218 -18.54 8.83 12.15
CA THR A 218 -19.22 8.39 13.36
C THR A 218 -18.59 9.05 14.58
N PRO A 219 -19.35 9.29 15.67
CA PRO A 219 -18.85 10.02 16.84
C PRO A 219 -17.58 9.46 17.48
N ASN A 220 -17.35 8.15 17.37
CA ASN A 220 -16.21 7.48 18.01
C ASN A 220 -14.99 7.35 17.09
N ARG A 221 -15.10 7.70 15.80
CA ARG A 221 -14.03 7.59 14.81
C ARG A 221 -13.43 8.96 14.52
N THR A 222 -12.57 9.40 15.43
CA THR A 222 -11.88 10.69 15.37
C THR A 222 -10.41 10.49 15.05
N PHE A 223 -9.72 11.57 14.65
CA PHE A 223 -8.29 11.54 14.38
C PHE A 223 -7.50 11.15 15.63
N ARG A 224 -7.93 11.66 16.80
CA ARG A 224 -7.37 11.24 18.09
C ARG A 224 -7.61 9.79 18.40
N SER A 225 -8.87 9.35 18.30
CA SER A 225 -9.20 7.99 18.69
C SER A 225 -8.48 6.99 17.80
N LEU A 226 -8.51 7.14 16.48
CA LEU A 226 -7.93 6.14 15.58
C LEU A 226 -6.40 6.18 15.44
N TYR A 227 -5.77 7.35 15.62
CA TYR A 227 -4.35 7.52 15.33
C TYR A 227 -3.55 8.13 16.48
N VAL A 228 -3.86 9.36 16.90
CA VAL A 228 -2.97 10.09 17.82
C VAL A 228 -2.83 9.40 19.18
N ASP A 229 -3.95 9.10 19.85
CA ASP A 229 -3.90 8.53 21.20
C ASP A 229 -3.33 7.09 21.20
N PRO A 230 -3.68 6.20 20.25
CA PRO A 230 -3.02 4.90 20.09
C PRO A 230 -1.51 4.97 19.84
N LEU A 231 -1.05 5.92 19.01
CA LEU A 231 0.37 6.12 18.75
C LEU A 231 1.11 6.58 19.99
N ILE A 232 0.54 7.52 20.77
CA ILE A 232 1.13 7.93 22.04
C ILE A 232 1.25 6.73 22.99
N ALA A 233 0.18 5.95 23.14
CA ALA A 233 0.19 4.80 24.04
C ALA A 233 1.20 3.73 23.62
N LEU A 234 1.34 3.46 22.32
CA LEU A 234 2.34 2.53 21.79
C LEU A 234 3.76 3.04 22.00
N LEU A 235 4.02 4.32 21.68
CA LEU A 235 5.36 4.91 21.83
C LEU A 235 5.79 5.04 23.29
N ASP A 236 4.86 5.32 24.21
CA ASP A 236 5.13 5.31 25.65
C ASP A 236 5.57 3.91 26.12
N LYS A 237 4.98 2.83 25.57
CA LYS A 237 5.41 1.46 25.85
C LYS A 237 6.76 1.14 25.20
N GLN A 238 7.01 1.63 23.99
CA GLN A 238 8.29 1.45 23.27
C GLN A 238 9.47 2.23 23.88
N ASN A 239 9.18 3.24 24.71
CA ASN A 239 10.18 4.10 25.35
C ASN A 239 10.06 4.06 26.89
N PRO A 240 10.22 2.89 27.53
CA PRO A 240 10.00 2.76 28.97
C PRO A 240 11.20 3.28 29.77
N LEU A 241 10.92 3.95 30.88
CA LEU A 241 11.91 4.17 31.93
C LEU A 241 11.97 2.93 32.82
N THR A 242 13.07 2.20 32.77
CA THR A 242 13.28 0.98 33.56
C THR A 242 14.48 1.12 34.49
N ALA A 243 14.66 0.17 35.40
CA ALA A 243 15.88 0.09 36.23
C ALA A 243 17.15 -0.17 35.40
N PHE A 244 17.01 -0.59 34.13
CA PHE A 244 18.10 -0.98 33.25
C PHE A 244 18.45 0.08 32.20
N ALA A 245 17.48 0.87 31.76
CA ALA A 245 17.66 1.87 30.71
C ALA A 245 16.59 2.99 30.79
N ASP A 246 16.98 4.18 30.35
CA ASP A 246 16.11 5.31 30.02
C ASP A 246 16.05 5.41 28.48
N THR A 247 15.21 4.58 27.87
CA THR A 247 15.10 4.48 26.41
C THR A 247 14.29 5.65 25.87
N LYS A 248 14.83 6.34 24.85
CA LYS A 248 14.18 7.48 24.21
C LYS A 248 14.28 7.38 22.70
N ASN A 249 13.29 7.95 22.03
CA ASN A 249 13.19 8.09 20.57
C ASN A 249 13.04 6.78 19.78
N HIS A 250 12.70 5.67 20.43
CA HIS A 250 12.26 4.47 19.72
C HIS A 250 10.94 4.76 18.99
N GLY A 251 10.89 4.30 17.74
CA GLY A 251 9.71 4.26 16.89
C GLY A 251 8.75 3.14 17.30
N VAL A 252 7.81 2.85 16.40
CA VAL A 252 6.75 1.88 16.67
C VAL A 252 7.17 0.41 16.49
N PHE A 253 8.32 0.15 15.86
CA PHE A 253 8.82 -1.19 15.54
C PHE A 253 9.98 -1.58 16.46
N ASP A 254 9.80 -2.61 17.27
CA ASP A 254 10.85 -3.13 18.18
C ASP A 254 12.08 -3.63 17.40
N GLU A 255 11.87 -4.26 16.24
CA GLU A 255 12.93 -4.80 15.37
C GLU A 255 13.80 -3.72 14.70
N GLU A 256 13.28 -2.50 14.52
CA GLU A 256 14.01 -1.38 13.92
C GLU A 256 13.59 -0.06 14.61
N PRO A 257 14.11 0.23 15.81
CA PRO A 257 13.66 1.35 16.63
C PRO A 257 13.83 2.72 15.99
N ASP A 258 14.77 2.90 15.06
CA ASP A 258 14.99 4.17 14.36
C ASP A 258 14.00 4.40 13.20
N GLN A 259 13.18 3.40 12.85
CA GLN A 259 12.24 3.49 11.73
C GLN A 259 11.03 4.36 12.10
N THR A 260 10.96 5.55 11.51
CA THR A 260 9.81 6.45 11.65
C THR A 260 8.54 5.86 10.99
N LEU A 261 7.38 6.06 11.61
CA LEU A 261 6.09 5.82 10.99
C LEU A 261 5.58 7.11 10.34
N VAL A 262 5.20 7.05 9.07
CA VAL A 262 4.58 8.18 8.40
C VAL A 262 3.08 8.22 8.67
N LEU A 263 2.59 9.31 9.26
CA LEU A 263 1.16 9.60 9.38
C LEU A 263 0.77 10.62 8.30
N LEU A 264 0.21 10.15 7.19
CA LEU A 264 -0.31 11.00 6.13
C LEU A 264 -1.72 11.47 6.49
N VAL A 265 -1.95 12.78 6.52
CA VAL A 265 -3.20 13.40 6.93
C VAL A 265 -3.80 14.12 5.72
N ASP A 266 -4.89 13.59 5.15
CA ASP A 266 -5.61 14.17 4.02
C ASP A 266 -6.75 15.06 4.52
N LEU A 267 -6.58 16.38 4.38
CA LEU A 267 -7.55 17.38 4.79
C LEU A 267 -8.70 17.46 3.79
N LYS A 268 -9.90 17.00 4.19
CA LYS A 268 -11.09 16.95 3.32
C LYS A 268 -11.99 18.19 3.42
N THR A 269 -11.83 18.98 4.47
CA THR A 269 -12.56 20.23 4.73
C THR A 269 -11.70 21.46 4.44
N ASP A 270 -12.14 22.65 4.85
CA ASP A 270 -11.40 23.90 4.66
C ASP A 270 -9.94 23.80 5.17
N GLY A 271 -8.98 24.15 4.33
CA GLY A 271 -7.55 23.93 4.57
C GLY A 271 -7.04 24.60 5.85
N PRO A 272 -7.12 25.94 5.96
CA PRO A 272 -6.61 26.69 7.11
C PRO A 272 -7.18 26.22 8.45
N THR A 273 -8.51 26.11 8.56
CA THR A 273 -9.16 25.75 9.84
C THR A 273 -8.90 24.30 10.22
N THR A 274 -8.93 23.37 9.25
CA THR A 274 -8.64 21.96 9.50
C THR A 274 -7.16 21.75 9.86
N PHE A 275 -6.25 22.46 9.18
CA PHE A 275 -4.81 22.39 9.46
C PHE A 275 -4.47 22.85 10.86
N GLN A 276 -5.04 23.98 11.31
CA GLN A 276 -4.89 24.44 12.68
C GLN A 276 -5.37 23.35 13.66
N LYS A 277 -6.54 22.74 13.40
CA LYS A 277 -7.07 21.71 14.28
C LYS A 277 -6.20 20.45 14.33
N VAL A 278 -5.58 20.07 13.21
CA VAL A 278 -4.59 18.98 13.16
C VAL A 278 -3.38 19.32 14.03
N GLN A 279 -2.84 20.55 13.92
CA GLN A 279 -1.71 20.99 14.74
C GLN A 279 -2.03 20.93 16.24
N GLU A 280 -3.24 21.34 16.65
CA GLU A 280 -3.73 21.25 18.02
C GLU A 280 -3.78 19.79 18.50
N GLN A 281 -4.35 18.88 17.71
CA GLN A 281 -4.50 17.48 18.13
C GLN A 281 -3.18 16.71 18.17
N LEU A 282 -2.14 17.17 17.47
CA LEU A 282 -0.79 16.59 17.51
C LEU A 282 0.03 16.99 18.75
N GLU A 283 -0.47 17.89 19.61
CA GLU A 283 0.27 18.39 20.78
C GLU A 283 0.75 17.29 21.74
N GLY A 284 -0.03 16.22 21.89
CA GLY A 284 0.36 15.07 22.72
C GLY A 284 1.63 14.36 22.21
N LEU A 285 1.77 14.21 20.89
CA LEU A 285 2.98 13.65 20.28
C LEU A 285 4.14 14.65 20.32
N ARG A 286 3.85 15.94 20.07
CA ARG A 286 4.82 17.03 20.05
C ARG A 286 5.51 17.22 21.40
N SER A 287 4.73 17.38 22.46
CA SER A 287 5.23 17.63 23.82
C SER A 287 6.08 16.48 24.37
N LYS A 288 5.86 15.25 23.89
CA LYS A 288 6.66 14.06 24.20
C LYS A 288 7.91 13.90 23.33
N GLY A 289 8.10 14.75 22.32
CA GLY A 289 9.26 14.71 21.42
C GLY A 289 9.18 13.59 20.37
N TYR A 290 8.00 13.04 20.09
CA TYR A 290 7.85 11.92 19.15
C TYR A 290 7.77 12.32 17.68
N LEU A 291 7.55 13.60 17.39
CA LEU A 291 7.40 14.06 16.01
C LEU A 291 8.77 14.33 15.37
N THR A 292 8.92 13.96 14.10
CA THR A 292 9.94 14.54 13.21
C THR A 292 9.61 16.02 13.01
N TYR A 293 10.60 16.90 13.13
CA TYR A 293 10.38 18.34 12.99
C TYR A 293 11.56 19.06 12.33
N PHE A 294 11.28 20.15 11.62
CA PHE A 294 12.25 21.11 11.16
C PHE A 294 12.51 22.16 12.24
N ASN A 295 13.78 22.40 12.56
CA ASN A 295 14.21 23.31 13.65
C ASN A 295 14.67 24.69 13.16
N GLY A 296 14.39 25.04 11.92
CA GLY A 296 14.86 26.27 11.27
C GLY A 296 16.11 26.09 10.41
N THR A 297 16.84 24.99 10.58
CA THR A 297 18.06 24.70 9.81
C THR A 297 18.03 23.34 9.13
N HIS A 298 17.63 22.30 9.85
CA HIS A 298 17.55 20.93 9.33
C HIS A 298 16.36 20.20 9.94
N THR A 299 16.02 19.07 9.33
CA THR A 299 14.99 18.15 9.83
C THR A 299 15.60 17.23 10.88
N VAL A 300 15.02 17.22 12.07
CA VAL A 300 15.33 16.33 13.19
C VAL A 300 14.38 15.14 13.12
N PRO A 301 14.87 13.90 12.92
CA PRO A 301 14.03 12.70 12.89
C PRO A 301 13.35 12.44 14.23
N GLY A 302 12.10 11.95 14.17
CA GLY A 302 11.36 11.44 15.31
C GLY A 302 10.62 10.15 14.97
N ALA A 303 10.01 9.54 15.99
CA ALA A 303 9.25 8.30 15.86
C ALA A 303 8.11 8.40 14.83
N ILE A 304 7.49 9.58 14.69
CA ILE A 304 6.38 9.84 13.77
C ILE A 304 6.72 11.00 12.83
N THR A 305 6.63 10.78 11.53
CA THR A 305 6.71 11.84 10.54
C THR A 305 5.30 12.17 10.04
N VAL A 306 4.80 13.37 10.34
CA VAL A 306 3.47 13.79 9.88
C VAL A 306 3.57 14.46 8.51
N VAL A 307 2.73 14.04 7.58
CA VAL A 307 2.68 14.59 6.22
C VAL A 307 1.27 15.07 5.92
N GLY A 308 1.08 16.34 5.56
CA GLY A 308 -0.20 16.90 5.15
C GLY A 308 -0.42 16.76 3.65
N THR A 309 -1.60 16.28 3.24
CA THR A 309 -2.08 16.22 1.85
C THR A 309 -3.52 16.75 1.77
N GLY A 310 -4.21 16.57 0.64
CA GLY A 310 -5.56 17.11 0.46
C GLY A 310 -5.56 18.64 0.42
N ASN A 311 -6.44 19.29 1.18
CA ASN A 311 -6.52 20.75 1.27
C ASN A 311 -5.45 21.38 2.18
N THR A 312 -4.33 20.70 2.44
CA THR A 312 -3.25 21.25 3.27
C THR A 312 -2.73 22.57 2.69
N PRO A 313 -2.77 23.68 3.43
CA PRO A 313 -2.31 24.99 2.97
C PRO A 313 -0.78 25.06 3.00
N PHE A 314 -0.12 25.02 1.83
CA PHE A 314 1.35 24.98 1.75
C PHE A 314 2.01 26.24 2.31
N ASP A 315 1.40 27.40 2.07
CA ASP A 315 1.84 28.71 2.57
C ASP A 315 1.77 28.78 4.10
N LEU A 316 0.67 28.35 4.71
CA LEU A 316 0.54 28.31 6.17
C LEU A 316 1.48 27.27 6.81
N LEU A 317 1.63 26.10 6.18
CA LEU A 317 2.57 25.08 6.64
C LEU A 317 3.99 25.63 6.66
N THR A 318 4.41 26.35 5.62
CA THR A 318 5.79 26.85 5.46
C THR A 318 6.04 28.23 6.07
N ALA A 319 5.00 28.93 6.54
CA ALA A 319 5.11 30.27 7.11
C ALA A 319 6.02 30.34 8.35
N ASN A 320 5.99 29.32 9.21
CA ASN A 320 6.88 29.26 10.36
C ASN A 320 8.26 28.74 9.91
N THR A 321 9.24 29.63 9.85
CA THR A 321 10.61 29.30 9.41
C THR A 321 11.49 28.75 10.52
N THR A 322 11.06 28.74 11.79
CA THR A 322 11.88 28.30 12.94
C THR A 322 11.46 26.95 13.50
N TYR A 323 10.19 26.57 13.38
CA TYR A 323 9.71 25.27 13.84
C TYR A 323 8.53 24.78 13.01
N ARG A 324 8.59 23.53 12.53
CA ARG A 324 7.47 22.83 11.88
C ARG A 324 7.58 21.34 12.11
N ASP A 325 6.49 20.67 12.40
CA ASP A 325 6.42 19.22 12.64
C ASP A 325 5.44 18.50 11.69
N ILE A 326 4.94 19.23 10.69
CA ILE A 326 4.16 18.70 9.58
C ILE A 326 4.88 19.05 8.28
N PHE A 327 5.10 18.05 7.44
CA PHE A 327 5.70 18.19 6.11
C PHE A 327 4.62 18.12 5.04
N TYR A 328 4.89 18.65 3.86
CA TYR A 328 3.95 18.59 2.73
C TYR A 328 4.09 17.30 1.91
N ASP A 329 2.97 16.81 1.35
CA ASP A 329 2.94 15.83 0.27
C ASP A 329 3.02 16.56 -1.08
N ALA A 330 4.24 16.66 -1.62
CA ALA A 330 4.50 17.42 -2.83
C ALA A 330 3.81 16.82 -4.07
N PRO A 331 3.36 17.64 -5.03
CA PRO A 331 2.82 17.15 -6.29
C PRO A 331 3.93 16.56 -7.16
N LEU A 332 4.11 15.23 -7.11
CA LEU A 332 5.21 14.52 -7.80
C LEU A 332 5.30 14.82 -9.30
N GLY A 333 4.16 15.09 -9.95
CA GLY A 333 4.14 15.47 -11.36
C GLY A 333 4.91 16.76 -11.68
N MET A 334 5.12 17.67 -10.72
CA MET A 334 5.91 18.91 -10.88
C MET A 334 7.41 18.68 -10.73
N LEU A 335 7.81 17.53 -10.19
CA LEU A 335 9.20 17.17 -9.94
C LEU A 335 9.73 16.22 -11.02
N TYR A 336 9.23 16.32 -12.25
CA TYR A 336 9.77 15.49 -13.34
C TYR A 336 11.17 15.98 -13.71
N GLU A 337 12.14 15.05 -13.70
CA GLU A 337 13.51 15.30 -14.14
C GLU A 337 13.83 14.40 -15.35
N PRO A 338 14.18 14.96 -16.52
CA PRO A 338 14.54 14.17 -17.69
C PRO A 338 15.83 13.38 -17.48
N SER A 339 16.12 12.44 -18.37
CA SER A 339 17.35 11.65 -18.32
C SER A 339 18.57 12.57 -18.45
N PRO A 340 19.64 12.36 -17.65
CA PRO A 340 20.85 13.19 -17.70
C PRO A 340 21.73 12.94 -18.94
N ILE A 341 21.32 12.08 -19.87
CA ILE A 341 22.07 11.79 -21.10
C ILE A 341 22.19 13.06 -21.94
N THR A 342 23.43 13.49 -22.16
CA THR A 342 23.76 14.71 -22.88
C THR A 342 23.88 14.48 -24.39
N LEU A 343 23.76 15.53 -25.21
CA LEU A 343 24.04 15.46 -26.66
C LEU A 343 25.45 14.91 -26.96
N THR A 344 26.40 15.14 -26.05
CA THR A 344 27.75 14.57 -26.11
C THR A 344 27.76 13.06 -25.96
N ASP A 345 26.94 12.48 -25.07
CA ASP A 345 26.83 11.04 -24.89
C ASP A 345 26.21 10.36 -26.14
N LEU A 346 25.23 11.01 -26.77
CA LEU A 346 24.58 10.53 -28.00
C LEU A 346 25.50 10.54 -29.22
N ASN A 347 26.46 11.47 -29.26
CA ASN A 347 27.46 11.54 -30.32
C ASN A 347 28.56 10.47 -30.18
N VAL A 348 28.81 10.00 -28.95
CA VAL A 348 29.81 8.96 -28.65
C VAL A 348 29.22 7.57 -28.85
N ASP A 349 27.96 7.37 -28.46
CA ASP A 349 27.25 6.11 -28.69
C ASP A 349 25.83 6.38 -29.25
N PRO A 350 25.66 6.28 -30.58
CA PRO A 350 24.36 6.46 -31.24
C PRO A 350 23.27 5.48 -30.78
N SER A 351 23.62 4.37 -30.10
CA SER A 351 22.65 3.43 -29.53
C SER A 351 21.92 4.01 -28.30
N LEU A 352 22.49 5.04 -27.66
CA LEU A 352 21.88 5.80 -26.57
C LEU A 352 20.76 6.74 -27.05
N SER A 353 20.54 6.87 -28.36
CA SER A 353 19.44 7.67 -28.94
C SER A 353 18.05 7.23 -28.48
N ASN A 354 17.87 5.94 -28.16
CA ASN A 354 16.63 5.43 -27.55
C ASN A 354 16.49 5.83 -26.06
N LEU A 355 17.59 6.20 -25.41
CA LEU A 355 17.63 6.69 -24.02
C LEU A 355 17.62 8.23 -23.94
N ALA A 356 17.85 8.91 -25.08
CA ALA A 356 17.66 10.35 -25.23
C ALA A 356 16.19 10.71 -25.09
N GLU A 357 15.85 11.35 -23.97
CA GLU A 357 14.48 11.67 -23.64
C GLU A 357 14.02 12.94 -24.39
N ILE A 358 13.38 12.83 -25.56
CA ILE A 358 12.71 13.99 -26.20
C ILE A 358 11.50 14.42 -25.36
N ASP A 359 11.50 15.68 -24.93
CA ASP A 359 10.57 16.30 -23.97
C ASP A 359 9.18 16.56 -24.57
N ASP A 360 8.21 15.70 -24.22
CA ASP A 360 6.77 15.94 -24.39
C ASP A 360 6.02 15.58 -23.08
N TYR A 361 6.72 15.65 -21.95
CA TYR A 361 6.09 15.44 -20.65
C TYR A 361 5.36 16.72 -20.24
N HIS A 362 4.06 16.74 -20.48
CA HIS A 362 3.18 17.75 -19.91
C HIS A 362 2.57 17.20 -18.62
N PRO A 363 2.93 17.74 -17.44
CA PRO A 363 2.35 17.29 -16.18
C PRO A 363 0.84 17.50 -16.22
N SER A 364 0.06 16.41 -16.17
CA SER A 364 -1.38 16.53 -16.00
C SER A 364 -1.63 17.31 -14.70
N SER A 365 -2.46 18.35 -14.75
CA SER A 365 -2.85 19.20 -13.61
C SER A 365 -3.62 18.48 -12.48
N ALA A 366 -3.64 17.14 -12.51
CA ALA A 366 -4.69 16.31 -11.96
C ALA A 366 -4.14 15.32 -10.92
N GLY A 367 -3.44 15.82 -9.90
CA GLY A 367 -3.00 15.05 -8.72
C GLY A 367 -3.48 15.68 -7.42
N GLN A 368 -3.66 14.87 -6.37
CA GLN A 368 -3.71 15.37 -4.99
C GLN A 368 -2.36 16.05 -4.66
N GLY A 369 -2.36 17.08 -3.82
CA GLY A 369 -1.16 17.90 -3.50
C GLY A 369 -1.04 19.22 -4.29
N LYS A 370 -2.03 19.59 -5.11
CA LYS A 370 -2.23 20.98 -5.61
C LYS A 370 -3.37 21.71 -4.90
N THR A 371 -4.23 20.97 -4.23
CA THR A 371 -5.28 21.50 -3.36
C THR A 371 -4.61 22.16 -2.16
N GLY A 372 -4.84 23.46 -1.95
CA GLY A 372 -4.12 24.25 -0.94
C GLY A 372 -2.73 24.76 -1.38
N LEU A 373 -2.37 24.64 -2.66
CA LEU A 373 -1.13 25.19 -3.22
C LEU A 373 -1.38 26.54 -3.92
N PRO A 374 -0.65 27.62 -3.58
CA PRO A 374 -0.69 28.86 -4.35
C PRO A 374 -0.31 28.64 -5.82
N ALA A 375 -1.00 29.31 -6.75
CA ALA A 375 -0.90 29.06 -8.19
C ALA A 375 0.50 29.28 -8.78
N ASP A 376 1.32 30.11 -8.14
CA ASP A 376 2.66 30.51 -8.52
C ASP A 376 3.78 29.72 -7.82
N THR A 377 3.44 28.71 -7.02
CA THR A 377 4.44 27.93 -6.29
C THR A 377 5.36 27.15 -7.25
N PRO A 378 6.68 27.42 -7.27
CA PRO A 378 7.60 26.73 -8.16
C PRO A 378 7.92 25.32 -7.65
N ALA A 379 8.35 24.43 -8.55
CA ALA A 379 8.76 23.06 -8.17
C ALA A 379 9.92 23.05 -7.15
N SER A 380 10.80 24.06 -7.17
CA SER A 380 11.91 24.21 -6.22
C SER A 380 11.48 24.49 -4.78
N ALA A 381 10.22 24.88 -4.55
CA ALA A 381 9.68 25.07 -3.20
C ALA A 381 9.53 23.73 -2.45
N PHE A 382 9.45 22.61 -3.17
CA PHE A 382 9.37 21.28 -2.61
C PHE A 382 10.77 20.68 -2.45
N ASN A 383 11.22 20.54 -1.20
CA ASN A 383 12.50 19.95 -0.85
C ASN A 383 12.41 19.28 0.52
N ALA A 384 13.47 18.60 0.95
CA ALA A 384 13.51 17.84 2.21
C ALA A 384 13.24 18.65 3.50
N THR A 385 13.19 19.99 3.45
CA THR A 385 12.85 20.84 4.62
C THR A 385 11.38 21.25 4.65
N THR A 386 10.67 21.18 3.52
CA THR A 386 9.26 21.59 3.39
C THR A 386 8.34 20.41 3.16
N SER A 387 8.85 19.34 2.54
CA SER A 387 8.09 18.19 2.07
C SER A 387 8.78 16.90 2.48
N TYR A 388 8.02 15.81 2.53
CA TYR A 388 8.56 14.48 2.85
C TYR A 388 8.17 13.44 1.79
N TYR A 389 6.89 13.41 1.45
CA TYR A 389 6.39 12.66 0.30
C TYR A 389 6.34 13.54 -0.94
N ALA A 390 6.36 12.87 -2.09
CA ALA A 390 5.90 13.42 -3.34
C ALA A 390 5.00 12.38 -4.01
N SER A 391 3.73 12.71 -4.23
CA SER A 391 2.73 11.71 -4.59
C SER A 391 1.89 12.08 -5.80
N LEU A 392 1.38 11.06 -6.50
CA LEU A 392 0.41 11.22 -7.57
C LEU A 392 -0.41 9.96 -7.86
N ASN A 393 -1.49 10.15 -8.63
CA ASN A 393 -2.33 9.08 -9.14
C ASN A 393 -1.64 8.38 -10.33
N PHE A 394 -1.24 7.12 -10.13
CA PHE A 394 -0.58 6.29 -11.14
C PHE A 394 -1.39 6.23 -12.46
N LYS A 395 -2.68 5.90 -12.36
CA LYS A 395 -3.54 5.73 -13.55
C LYS A 395 -3.72 7.03 -14.33
N ARG A 396 -3.71 8.20 -13.68
CA ARG A 396 -3.79 9.50 -14.38
C ARG A 396 -2.46 9.91 -15.00
N SER A 397 -1.34 9.67 -14.32
CA SER A 397 -0.02 10.13 -14.79
C SER A 397 0.63 9.17 -15.78
N VAL A 398 0.67 7.87 -15.44
CA VAL A 398 1.27 6.80 -16.23
C VAL A 398 0.25 6.22 -17.22
N GLY A 399 -1.05 6.26 -16.89
CA GLY A 399 -2.11 5.71 -17.73
C GLY A 399 -2.44 4.25 -17.43
N ARG A 400 -3.25 3.64 -18.30
CA ARG A 400 -3.62 2.22 -18.16
C ARG A 400 -2.50 1.33 -18.68
N VAL A 401 -2.25 0.22 -17.98
CA VAL A 401 -1.29 -0.81 -18.39
C VAL A 401 -2.00 -1.81 -19.29
N TRP A 402 -1.52 -2.00 -20.51
CA TRP A 402 -2.16 -2.89 -21.49
C TRP A 402 -1.36 -4.18 -21.65
N ARG A 403 -2.06 -5.32 -21.76
CA ARG A 403 -1.47 -6.67 -21.89
C ARG A 403 -0.40 -7.01 -20.83
N GLY A 404 -0.53 -6.45 -19.63
CA GLY A 404 0.37 -6.78 -18.52
C GLY A 404 1.76 -6.12 -18.59
N LYS A 405 2.00 -5.17 -19.48
CA LYS A 405 3.32 -4.55 -19.69
C LYS A 405 3.23 -3.03 -19.71
N LEU A 406 4.21 -2.39 -19.07
CA LEU A 406 4.43 -0.94 -19.20
C LEU A 406 5.12 -0.65 -20.55
N SER A 407 4.64 0.37 -21.26
CA SER A 407 5.30 0.85 -22.47
C SER A 407 6.54 1.69 -22.13
N GLU A 408 7.46 1.86 -23.09
CA GLU A 408 8.63 2.74 -22.94
C GLU A 408 8.25 4.16 -22.48
N ARG A 409 7.16 4.71 -23.02
CA ARG A 409 6.63 6.01 -22.60
C ARG A 409 6.24 6.02 -21.12
N GLN A 410 5.61 4.94 -20.64
CA GLN A 410 5.20 4.82 -19.24
C GLN A 410 6.40 4.70 -18.31
N MET A 411 7.40 3.89 -18.71
CA MET A 411 8.65 3.76 -17.98
C MET A 411 9.41 5.08 -17.89
N LYS A 412 9.45 5.86 -18.97
CA LYS A 412 10.05 7.21 -18.98
C LYS A 412 9.37 8.14 -17.97
N ILE A 413 8.05 8.16 -17.93
CA ILE A 413 7.28 8.97 -16.96
C ILE A 413 7.64 8.57 -15.53
N ILE A 414 7.61 7.27 -15.21
CA ILE A 414 7.92 6.74 -13.88
C ILE A 414 9.34 7.13 -13.46
N ARG A 415 10.33 6.88 -14.33
CA ARG A 415 11.74 7.19 -14.09
C ARG A 415 11.99 8.67 -13.84
N GLY A 416 11.44 9.55 -14.68
CA GLY A 416 11.63 10.98 -14.53
C GLY A 416 10.98 11.55 -13.27
N GLN A 417 9.80 11.05 -12.89
CA GLN A 417 9.14 11.40 -11.65
C GLN A 417 9.93 10.94 -10.42
N ILE A 418 10.37 9.67 -10.38
CA ILE A 418 11.15 9.14 -9.26
C ILE A 418 12.49 9.88 -9.15
N ARG A 419 13.19 10.14 -10.27
CA ARG A 419 14.45 10.89 -10.27
C ARG A 419 14.31 12.27 -9.65
N GLY A 420 13.32 13.06 -10.08
CA GLY A 420 13.22 14.42 -9.54
C GLY A 420 12.70 14.47 -8.10
N ALA A 421 11.88 13.51 -7.67
CA ALA A 421 11.60 13.33 -6.23
C ALA A 421 12.87 13.04 -5.43
N LYS A 422 13.70 12.10 -5.91
CA LYS A 422 14.99 11.75 -5.29
C LYS A 422 15.93 12.95 -5.26
N LYS A 423 16.01 13.73 -6.33
CA LYS A 423 16.80 14.98 -6.42
C LYS A 423 16.33 16.04 -5.41
N ALA A 424 15.03 16.12 -5.14
CA ALA A 424 14.45 16.99 -4.13
C ALA A 424 14.59 16.46 -2.69
N GLY A 425 15.12 15.23 -2.51
CA GLY A 425 15.21 14.56 -1.21
C GLY A 425 13.88 14.02 -0.69
N LEU A 426 12.93 13.75 -1.58
CA LEU A 426 11.56 13.33 -1.26
C LEU A 426 11.32 11.85 -1.61
N LYS A 427 10.34 11.24 -0.95
CA LYS A 427 9.91 9.87 -1.24
C LYS A 427 8.78 9.87 -2.25
N ALA A 428 9.05 9.39 -3.46
CA ALA A 428 8.03 9.17 -4.48
C ALA A 428 7.00 8.12 -4.01
N ARG A 429 5.71 8.38 -4.23
CA ARG A 429 4.59 7.46 -3.93
C ARG A 429 3.54 7.52 -5.03
N TYR A 430 3.04 6.36 -5.44
CA TYR A 430 2.01 6.25 -6.48
C TYR A 430 0.76 5.57 -5.95
N TRP A 431 -0.37 6.28 -5.87
CA TRP A 431 -1.66 5.68 -5.50
C TRP A 431 -2.48 5.32 -6.75
N ASN A 432 -3.54 4.50 -6.58
CA ASN A 432 -4.37 3.99 -7.68
C ASN A 432 -3.58 3.17 -8.73
N THR A 433 -2.63 2.36 -8.26
CA THR A 433 -1.99 1.31 -9.06
C THR A 433 -2.99 0.18 -9.36
N PRO A 434 -2.76 -0.63 -10.41
CA PRO A 434 -3.66 -1.75 -10.73
C PRO A 434 -3.79 -2.72 -9.55
N LYS A 435 -5.03 -3.01 -9.11
CA LYS A 435 -5.29 -3.95 -8.02
C LYS A 435 -5.51 -5.39 -8.51
N TRP A 436 -5.99 -5.55 -9.74
CA TRP A 436 -6.31 -6.84 -10.36
C TRP A 436 -5.98 -6.82 -11.88
N PRO A 437 -5.52 -7.94 -12.47
CA PRO A 437 -5.18 -9.22 -11.84
C PRO A 437 -3.99 -9.10 -10.88
N VAL A 438 -3.92 -10.00 -9.89
CA VAL A 438 -2.85 -10.01 -8.86
C VAL A 438 -1.45 -10.05 -9.50
N SER A 439 -1.30 -10.78 -10.60
CA SER A 439 -0.03 -10.82 -11.35
C SER A 439 0.38 -9.45 -11.92
N LEU A 440 -0.58 -8.68 -12.45
CA LEU A 440 -0.31 -7.31 -12.92
C LEU A 440 0.00 -6.38 -11.74
N ARG A 441 -0.78 -6.46 -10.66
CA ARG A 441 -0.52 -5.68 -9.44
C ARG A 441 0.92 -5.89 -8.95
N ASN A 442 1.30 -7.16 -8.75
CA ASN A 442 2.62 -7.52 -8.27
C ASN A 442 3.69 -7.09 -9.26
N HIS A 443 3.49 -7.25 -10.58
CA HIS A 443 4.43 -6.76 -11.59
C HIS A 443 4.66 -5.24 -11.46
N ILE A 444 3.61 -4.44 -11.28
CA ILE A 444 3.74 -2.99 -11.11
C ILE A 444 4.45 -2.64 -9.80
N TRP A 445 4.18 -3.35 -8.71
CA TRP A 445 4.91 -3.15 -7.46
C TRP A 445 6.40 -3.43 -7.61
N HIS A 446 6.78 -4.54 -8.25
CA HIS A 446 8.18 -4.86 -8.54
C HIS A 446 8.85 -3.78 -9.36
N VAL A 447 8.24 -3.38 -10.49
CA VAL A 447 8.81 -2.32 -11.34
C VAL A 447 8.99 -1.01 -10.56
N LEU A 448 8.01 -0.58 -9.77
CA LEU A 448 8.15 0.66 -9.00
C LEU A 448 9.28 0.59 -7.96
N VAL A 449 9.45 -0.56 -7.30
CA VAL A 449 10.52 -0.77 -6.32
C VAL A 449 11.89 -0.87 -7.00
N GLU A 450 11.99 -1.60 -8.12
CA GLU A 450 13.20 -1.68 -8.95
C GLU A 450 13.65 -0.29 -9.44
N GLU A 451 12.70 0.55 -9.85
CA GLU A 451 12.97 1.93 -10.29
C GLU A 451 13.22 2.90 -9.12
N GLY A 452 13.15 2.43 -7.87
CA GLY A 452 13.53 3.20 -6.69
C GLY A 452 12.43 4.10 -6.10
N VAL A 453 11.16 3.69 -6.19
CA VAL A 453 10.06 4.37 -5.49
C VAL A 453 10.36 4.49 -3.99
N GLY A 454 10.08 5.65 -3.41
CA GLY A 454 10.43 5.91 -2.00
C GLY A 454 9.49 5.24 -1.00
N MET A 455 8.24 5.00 -1.40
CA MET A 455 7.21 4.34 -0.61
C MET A 455 6.21 3.63 -1.53
N LEU A 456 6.01 2.32 -1.34
CA LEU A 456 5.02 1.55 -2.10
C LEU A 456 3.63 1.75 -1.50
N ASN A 457 2.65 2.18 -2.29
CA ASN A 457 1.28 2.31 -1.84
C ASN A 457 0.53 0.99 -2.01
N ALA A 458 -0.03 0.43 -0.94
CA ALA A 458 -0.73 -0.85 -0.98
C ALA A 458 -2.13 -0.79 -0.36
N ASP A 459 -3.10 -1.41 -1.05
CA ASP A 459 -4.41 -1.72 -0.48
C ASP A 459 -4.48 -3.16 0.07
N ASP A 460 -3.72 -4.10 -0.51
CA ASP A 460 -3.58 -5.49 -0.03
C ASP A 460 -2.30 -5.59 0.81
N LEU A 461 -2.42 -5.38 2.12
CA LEU A 461 -1.29 -5.36 3.05
C LEU A 461 -0.67 -6.74 3.21
N GLU A 462 -1.50 -7.79 3.27
CA GLU A 462 -1.03 -9.15 3.40
C GLU A 462 -0.18 -9.55 2.18
N GLY A 463 -0.68 -9.26 0.97
CA GLY A 463 0.04 -9.51 -0.27
C GLY A 463 1.33 -8.69 -0.38
N ALA A 464 1.34 -7.46 0.14
CA ALA A 464 2.55 -6.64 0.19
C ALA A 464 3.56 -7.18 1.23
N ALA A 465 3.11 -7.74 2.35
CA ALA A 465 3.98 -8.21 3.42
C ALA A 465 4.68 -9.55 3.14
N ILE A 466 4.27 -10.28 2.09
CA ILE A 466 4.93 -11.54 1.66
C ILE A 466 6.35 -11.26 1.14
N GLU A 467 6.55 -10.11 0.48
CA GLU A 467 7.82 -9.76 -0.15
C GLU A 467 8.70 -8.89 0.76
N ASP A 468 10.01 -9.11 0.71
CA ASP A 468 10.98 -8.26 1.39
C ASP A 468 11.44 -7.12 0.48
N TRP A 469 10.64 -6.05 0.39
CA TRP A 469 10.93 -4.89 -0.45
C TRP A 469 12.25 -4.18 -0.12
N ARG A 470 12.87 -4.49 1.03
CA ARG A 470 14.17 -3.93 1.44
C ARG A 470 15.34 -4.54 0.68
N ARG A 471 15.24 -5.79 0.21
CA ARG A 471 16.35 -6.50 -0.48
C ARG A 471 16.75 -5.82 -1.79
N TRP A 472 15.84 -5.07 -2.38
CA TRP A 472 16.05 -4.33 -3.63
C TRP A 472 16.79 -2.99 -3.42
N LYS A 473 16.99 -2.53 -2.17
CA LYS A 473 17.86 -1.37 -1.88
C LYS A 473 19.35 -1.70 -1.94
N HIS A 474 19.76 -2.96 -1.78
CA HIS A 474 21.18 -3.32 -1.66
C HIS A 474 21.95 -3.37 -2.99
N GLU A 475 21.29 -3.30 -4.15
CA GLU A 475 21.98 -3.30 -5.45
C GLU A 475 22.34 -1.90 -5.99
N TRP A 476 21.97 -0.82 -5.27
CA TRP A 476 22.22 0.57 -5.71
C TRP A 476 23.26 1.32 -4.87
N TYR A 477 23.91 0.63 -3.94
CA TYR A 477 25.07 1.10 -3.17
C TYR A 477 26.25 0.13 -3.31
N VAL A 478 26.70 -0.11 -4.54
CA VAL A 478 28.06 -0.54 -4.87
C VAL A 478 28.57 0.28 -6.04
#